data_AF-A0AAQ4D8H5-F1
#
_entry.id   AF-A0AAQ4D8H5-F1
#
_cell.length_a   1.000
_cell.length_b   1.000
_cell.length_c   1.000
_cell.angle_alpha   90.00
_cell.angle_beta   90.00
_cell.angle_gamma   90.00
#
_symmetry.space_group_name_H-M   'P 1'
#
loop_
_entity.id
_entity.type
_entity.pdbx_description
1 polymer ?
#
loop_
_entity_poly.entity_id
_entity_poly.type
_entity_poly.pdbx_seq_one_letter_code
_entity_poly.pdbx_strand_id
1 'polypeptide(L)'
;MVLAKVFDALNHTTCLRRLSVVTSRLTLNTAQSLSALVAQCKRCLIELHIVSVGPIPDAVLGVLHEMVIRNVFLSRISVGGSAWDDAVRASVAIDDAKMHNQRLLNKAARFVMRLDGMPEALPDHNCAAAFDEMCGAASLRYHLVALSGKSEAQVSLNVKRARRYLLENFMVLAGVVHAAVVCNAGVGTTQLDALNGDCWCAIAQYLKLSDVIR
;
A
#
# COMPACT_ATOMS: atom_id res chain seq x y z
N MET A 1 -6.26 -4.25 30.42
CA MET A 1 -4.93 -4.84 30.69
C MET A 1 -4.65 -6.11 29.87
N VAL A 2 -5.66 -6.96 29.62
CA VAL A 2 -5.47 -8.21 28.85
C VAL A 2 -5.22 -7.96 27.35
N LEU A 3 -5.94 -7.02 26.73
CA LEU A 3 -5.88 -6.83 25.28
C LEU A 3 -4.54 -6.29 24.75
N ALA A 4 -3.88 -5.39 25.50
CA ALA A 4 -2.56 -4.89 25.14
C ALA A 4 -1.53 -6.05 25.06
N LYS A 5 -1.54 -6.95 26.05
CA LYS A 5 -0.68 -8.15 26.06
C LYS A 5 -0.96 -9.09 24.88
N VAL A 6 -2.22 -9.18 24.42
CA VAL A 6 -2.56 -9.96 23.23
C VAL A 6 -1.95 -9.34 21.99
N PHE A 7 -2.03 -8.01 21.81
CA PHE A 7 -1.38 -7.35 20.69
C PHE A 7 0.14 -7.49 20.74
N ASP A 8 0.73 -7.35 21.93
CA ASP A 8 2.17 -7.56 22.13
C ASP A 8 2.59 -8.98 21.77
N ALA A 9 1.81 -10.00 22.14
CA ALA A 9 2.07 -11.39 21.76
C ALA A 9 1.90 -11.62 20.25
N LEU A 10 0.96 -10.91 19.61
CA LEU A 10 0.73 -10.99 18.17
C LEU A 10 1.78 -10.23 17.34
N ASN A 11 2.64 -9.40 17.94
CA ASN A 11 3.70 -8.70 17.21
C ASN A 11 4.69 -9.63 16.51
N HIS A 12 4.77 -10.90 16.92
CA HIS A 12 5.59 -11.89 16.23
C HIS A 12 4.95 -12.44 14.95
N THR A 13 3.67 -12.13 14.68
CA THR A 13 2.97 -12.59 13.48
C THR A 13 3.13 -11.58 12.35
N THR A 14 3.75 -11.99 11.24
CA THR A 14 3.98 -11.12 10.07
C THR A 14 2.91 -11.25 8.98
N CYS A 15 2.01 -12.22 9.11
CA CYS A 15 1.04 -12.61 8.07
C CYS A 15 -0.41 -12.27 8.40
N LEU A 16 -0.67 -11.44 9.41
CA LEU A 16 -2.02 -11.05 9.80
C LEU A 16 -2.69 -10.24 8.68
N ARG A 17 -3.75 -10.77 8.06
CA ARG A 17 -4.49 -10.09 6.98
C ARG A 17 -5.73 -9.35 7.45
N ARG A 18 -6.35 -9.82 8.52
CA ARG A 18 -7.59 -9.28 9.08
C ARG A 18 -7.49 -9.26 10.59
N LEU A 19 -7.88 -8.15 11.19
CA LEU A 19 -7.95 -8.00 12.64
C LEU A 19 -9.30 -7.41 13.01
N SER A 20 -10.06 -8.12 13.83
CA SER A 20 -11.30 -7.62 14.42
C SER A 20 -11.14 -7.57 15.93
N VAL A 21 -11.34 -6.39 16.50
CA VAL A 21 -11.16 -6.11 17.91
C VAL A 21 -12.48 -5.63 18.47
N VAL A 22 -13.09 -6.44 19.33
CA VAL A 22 -14.26 -6.05 20.11
C VAL A 22 -13.82 -5.89 21.55
N THR A 23 -14.03 -4.70 22.13
CA THR A 23 -13.57 -4.41 23.50
C THR A 23 -14.57 -3.57 24.27
N SER A 24 -14.71 -3.85 25.56
CA SER A 24 -15.55 -3.05 26.44
C SER A 24 -15.03 -1.63 26.62
N ARG A 25 -13.71 -1.42 26.57
CA ARG A 25 -13.09 -0.10 26.69
C ARG A 25 -11.77 -0.04 25.94
N LEU A 26 -11.70 0.85 24.95
CA LEU A 26 -10.46 1.14 24.24
C LEU A 26 -9.66 2.20 25.01
N THR A 27 -8.54 1.78 25.62
CA THR A 27 -7.65 2.69 26.37
C THR A 27 -6.51 3.18 25.49
N LEU A 28 -5.88 4.30 25.86
CA LEU A 28 -4.73 4.85 25.13
C LEU A 28 -3.60 3.81 24.97
N ASN A 29 -3.24 3.11 26.06
CA ASN A 29 -2.21 2.06 26.02
C ASN A 29 -2.58 0.93 25.04
N THR A 30 -3.87 0.55 25.00
CA THR A 30 -4.34 -0.48 24.05
C THR A 30 -4.27 0.00 22.60
N ALA A 31 -4.59 1.27 22.35
CA ALA A 31 -4.48 1.88 21.03
C ALA A 31 -3.01 1.98 20.56
N GLN A 32 -2.08 2.28 21.48
CA GLN A 32 -0.65 2.31 21.20
C GLN A 32 -0.10 0.91 20.86
N SER A 33 -0.42 -0.12 21.65
CA SER A 33 -0.05 -1.51 21.33
C SER A 33 -0.64 -1.96 19.99
N LEU A 34 -1.90 -1.59 19.70
CA LEU A 34 -2.52 -1.88 18.40
C LEU A 34 -1.77 -1.18 17.26
N SER A 35 -1.40 0.09 17.42
CA SER A 35 -0.62 0.82 16.43
C SER A 35 0.73 0.17 16.15
N ALA A 36 1.40 -0.35 17.18
CA ALA A 36 2.66 -1.08 17.02
C ALA A 36 2.46 -2.37 16.22
N LEU A 37 1.41 -3.15 16.51
CA LEU A 37 1.05 -4.36 15.77
C LEU A 37 0.73 -4.07 14.30
N VAL A 38 -0.04 -3.02 14.04
CA VAL A 38 -0.39 -2.59 12.68
C VAL A 38 0.86 -2.15 11.91
N ALA A 39 1.81 -1.48 12.57
CA ALA A 39 3.09 -1.11 11.96
C ALA A 39 3.95 -2.34 11.64
N GLN A 40 3.91 -3.38 12.47
CA GLN A 40 4.64 -4.63 12.21
C GLN A 40 4.02 -5.43 11.05
N CYS A 41 2.70 -5.43 10.94
CA CYS A 41 1.95 -6.10 9.87
C CYS A 41 1.71 -5.21 8.64
N LYS A 42 2.49 -4.13 8.49
CA LYS A 42 2.18 -2.99 7.60
C LYS A 42 1.69 -3.40 6.21
N ARG A 43 2.38 -4.31 5.51
CA ARG A 43 2.06 -4.71 4.13
C ARG A 43 1.08 -5.89 4.01
N CYS A 44 0.78 -6.56 5.13
CA CYS A 44 -0.02 -7.78 5.15
C CYS A 44 -1.45 -7.52 5.63
N LEU A 45 -1.63 -6.60 6.58
CA LEU A 45 -2.93 -6.28 7.14
C LEU A 45 -3.76 -5.50 6.12
N ILE A 46 -4.93 -6.04 5.76
CA ILE A 46 -5.83 -5.49 4.75
C ILE A 46 -7.04 -4.85 5.44
N GLU A 47 -7.55 -5.52 6.47
CA GLU A 47 -8.80 -5.18 7.15
C GLU A 47 -8.60 -5.02 8.66
N LEU A 48 -9.09 -3.90 9.20
CA LEU A 48 -9.07 -3.58 10.62
C LEU A 48 -10.46 -3.11 11.06
N HIS A 49 -11.08 -3.90 11.93
CA HIS A 49 -12.38 -3.59 12.51
C HIS A 49 -12.22 -3.40 14.02
N ILE A 50 -12.62 -2.24 14.54
CA ILE A 50 -12.55 -1.93 15.97
C ILE A 50 -13.95 -1.55 16.43
N VAL A 51 -14.45 -2.27 17.42
CA VAL A 51 -15.73 -1.98 18.06
C VAL A 51 -15.49 -1.78 19.55
N SER A 52 -15.76 -0.57 20.05
CA SER A 52 -15.73 -0.28 21.48
C SER A 52 -17.14 -0.16 22.05
N VAL A 53 -17.42 -0.88 23.13
CA VAL A 53 -18.70 -0.79 23.84
C VAL A 53 -18.75 0.45 24.74
N GLY A 54 -17.60 0.96 25.17
CA GLY A 54 -17.48 2.20 25.94
C GLY A 54 -17.16 3.40 25.05
N PRO A 55 -17.20 4.62 25.62
CA PRO A 55 -16.87 5.83 24.88
C PRO A 55 -15.41 5.80 24.42
N ILE A 56 -15.17 6.29 23.21
CA ILE A 56 -13.83 6.37 22.62
C ILE A 56 -13.28 7.77 22.88
N PRO A 57 -12.24 7.93 23.73
CA PRO A 57 -11.63 9.23 24.00
C PRO A 57 -10.93 9.81 22.77
N ASP A 58 -10.88 11.14 22.65
CA ASP A 58 -10.23 11.81 21.52
C ASP A 58 -8.74 11.46 21.40
N ALA A 59 -8.03 11.29 22.52
CA ALA A 59 -6.64 10.85 22.53
C ALA A 59 -6.46 9.47 21.86
N VAL A 60 -7.45 8.58 22.01
CA VAL A 60 -7.45 7.26 21.36
C VAL A 60 -7.74 7.40 19.88
N LEU A 61 -8.72 8.23 19.50
CA LEU A 61 -9.02 8.52 18.09
C LEU A 61 -7.81 9.12 17.37
N GLY A 62 -7.07 10.02 18.00
CA GLY A 62 -5.84 10.59 17.44
C GLY A 62 -4.79 9.52 17.12
N VAL A 63 -4.58 8.55 18.03
CA VAL A 63 -3.67 7.41 17.77
C VAL A 63 -4.16 6.53 16.63
N LEU A 64 -5.47 6.23 16.57
CA LEU A 64 -6.04 5.42 15.50
C LEU A 64 -5.93 6.13 14.14
N HIS A 65 -6.18 7.44 14.10
CA HIS A 65 -6.04 8.25 12.90
C HIS A 65 -4.61 8.24 12.38
N GLU A 66 -3.63 8.54 13.24
CA GLU A 66 -2.20 8.49 12.89
C GLU A 66 -1.77 7.11 12.39
N MET A 67 -2.24 6.05 13.05
CA MET A 67 -1.98 4.67 12.66
C MET A 67 -2.48 4.38 11.23
N VAL A 68 -3.67 4.88 10.87
CA VAL A 68 -4.25 4.68 9.53
C VAL A 68 -3.50 5.50 8.48
N ILE A 69 -3.17 6.76 8.76
CA ILE A 69 -2.37 7.61 7.87
C ILE A 69 -1.03 6.95 7.55
N ARG A 70 -0.36 6.43 8.58
CA ARG A 70 0.98 5.83 8.43
C ARG A 70 0.95 4.48 7.74
N ASN A 71 -0.21 3.83 7.64
CA ASN A 71 -0.39 2.55 6.98
C ASN A 71 -1.33 2.63 5.77
N VAL A 72 -0.75 3.10 4.66
CA VAL A 72 -1.42 3.21 3.36
C VAL A 72 -1.93 1.89 2.78
N PHE A 73 -1.46 0.74 3.30
CA PHE A 73 -1.87 -0.58 2.81
C PHE A 73 -3.19 -1.05 3.41
N LEU A 74 -3.64 -0.44 4.51
CA LEU A 74 -4.97 -0.68 5.06
C LEU A 74 -6.03 -0.14 4.13
N SER A 75 -6.85 -1.05 3.59
CA SER A 75 -7.89 -0.72 2.62
C SER A 75 -9.30 -0.73 3.21
N ARG A 76 -9.50 -1.51 4.28
CA ARG A 76 -10.81 -1.66 4.93
C ARG A 76 -10.67 -1.39 6.41
N ILE A 77 -11.13 -0.21 6.82
CA ILE A 77 -11.09 0.22 8.20
C ILE A 77 -12.50 0.60 8.63
N SER A 78 -12.89 0.12 9.81
CA SER A 78 -14.09 0.60 10.50
C SER A 78 -13.79 0.73 11.99
N VAL A 79 -14.12 1.88 12.55
CA VAL A 79 -14.08 2.11 14.00
C VAL A 79 -15.49 2.48 14.42
N GLY A 80 -16.07 1.70 15.34
CA GLY A 80 -17.43 1.87 15.83
C GLY A 80 -17.47 1.96 17.35
N GLY A 81 -18.43 2.73 17.85
CA GLY A 81 -18.84 2.79 19.25
C GLY A 81 -20.23 2.17 19.44
N SER A 82 -20.57 1.79 20.67
CA SER A 82 -21.96 1.42 21.03
C SER A 82 -22.90 2.62 20.99
N ALA A 83 -22.39 3.81 21.33
CA ALA A 83 -23.08 5.07 21.15
C ALA A 83 -22.97 5.52 19.69
N TRP A 84 -24.09 5.89 19.09
CA TRP A 84 -24.16 6.32 17.69
C TRP A 84 -23.26 7.53 17.42
N ASP A 85 -23.26 8.53 18.32
CA ASP A 85 -22.44 9.73 18.20
C ASP A 85 -20.93 9.42 18.17
N ASP A 86 -20.50 8.45 19.00
CA ASP A 86 -19.10 8.02 19.05
C ASP A 86 -18.70 7.26 17.77
N ALA A 87 -19.61 6.46 17.21
CA ALA A 87 -19.38 5.75 15.96
C ALA A 87 -19.27 6.72 14.77
N VAL A 88 -20.15 7.73 14.70
CA VAL A 88 -20.11 8.78 13.67
C VAL A 88 -18.82 9.59 13.78
N ARG A 89 -18.47 10.07 14.98
CA ARG A 89 -17.24 10.82 15.22
C ARG A 89 -16.00 10.03 14.84
N ALA A 90 -15.92 8.76 15.23
CA ALA A 90 -14.80 7.89 14.91
C ALA A 90 -14.66 7.61 13.41
N SER A 91 -15.78 7.42 12.70
CA SER A 91 -15.79 7.26 11.24
C SER A 91 -15.26 8.50 10.55
N VAL A 92 -15.83 9.67 10.87
CA VAL A 92 -15.45 10.95 10.26
C VAL A 92 -13.96 11.22 10.49
N ALA A 93 -13.46 10.96 11.70
CA ALA A 93 -12.06 11.18 12.03
C ALA A 93 -11.08 10.32 11.20
N ILE A 94 -11.51 9.20 10.63
CA ILE A 94 -10.63 8.24 9.92
C ILE A 94 -10.93 8.21 8.41
N ASP A 95 -12.07 8.75 7.98
CA ASP A 95 -12.54 8.67 6.60
C ASP A 95 -11.61 9.34 5.60
N ASP A 96 -10.98 10.47 5.95
CA ASP A 96 -10.00 11.14 5.07
C ASP A 96 -8.79 10.24 4.77
N ALA A 97 -8.23 9.62 5.81
CA ALA A 97 -7.09 8.71 5.68
C ALA A 97 -7.48 7.44 4.91
N LYS A 98 -8.68 6.91 5.16
CA LYS A 98 -9.24 5.77 4.40
C LYS A 98 -9.44 6.11 2.92
N MET A 99 -10.00 7.27 2.62
CA MET A 99 -10.19 7.75 1.24
C MET A 99 -8.84 7.91 0.54
N HIS A 100 -7.83 8.45 1.23
CA HIS A 100 -6.47 8.56 0.70
C HIS A 100 -5.89 7.19 0.32
N ASN A 101 -5.93 6.22 1.25
CA ASN A 101 -5.44 4.86 1.02
C ASN A 101 -6.17 4.18 -0.16
N GLN A 102 -7.50 4.35 -0.22
CA GLN A 102 -8.30 3.80 -1.32
C GLN A 102 -7.94 4.43 -2.67
N ARG A 103 -7.69 5.75 -2.72
CA ARG A 103 -7.26 6.43 -3.95
C ARG A 103 -5.90 5.90 -4.43
N LEU A 104 -4.95 5.70 -3.51
CA LEU A 104 -3.65 5.11 -3.81
C LEU A 104 -3.79 3.68 -4.37
N LEU A 105 -4.58 2.85 -3.69
CA LEU A 105 -4.87 1.49 -4.10
C LEU A 105 -5.53 1.41 -5.49
N ASN A 106 -6.49 2.29 -5.77
CA ASN A 106 -7.14 2.39 -7.07
C ASN A 106 -6.16 2.80 -8.17
N LYS A 107 -5.24 3.75 -7.90
CA LYS A 107 -4.18 4.14 -8.85
C LYS A 107 -3.25 2.97 -9.18
N ALA A 108 -2.80 2.26 -8.16
CA ALA A 108 -1.96 1.07 -8.32
C ALA A 108 -2.66 -0.03 -9.14
N ALA A 109 -3.95 -0.28 -8.88
CA ALA A 109 -4.73 -1.25 -9.63
C ALA A 109 -4.89 -0.88 -11.11
N ARG A 110 -5.16 0.40 -11.42
CA ARG A 110 -5.24 0.88 -12.81
C ARG A 110 -3.94 0.63 -13.58
N PHE A 111 -2.78 0.80 -12.95
CA PHE A 111 -1.50 0.51 -13.60
C PHE A 111 -1.43 -0.95 -14.05
N VAL A 112 -1.78 -1.89 -13.16
CA VAL A 112 -1.77 -3.34 -13.48
C VAL A 112 -2.80 -3.67 -14.56
N MET A 113 -4.03 -3.15 -14.43
CA MET A 113 -5.11 -3.44 -15.38
C MET A 113 -4.83 -2.89 -16.79
N ARG A 114 -4.12 -1.75 -16.92
CA ARG A 114 -3.72 -1.22 -18.23
C ARG A 114 -2.79 -2.18 -18.97
N LEU A 115 -1.85 -2.79 -18.26
CA LEU A 115 -0.88 -3.73 -18.84
C LEU A 115 -1.49 -5.10 -19.20
N ASP A 116 -2.73 -5.35 -18.82
CA ASP A 116 -3.44 -6.61 -18.99
C ASP A 116 -4.45 -6.58 -20.17
N GLY A 117 -4.30 -5.61 -21.10
CA GLY A 117 -5.00 -5.60 -22.38
C GLY A 117 -5.83 -4.34 -22.71
N MET A 118 -5.71 -3.25 -21.95
CA MET A 118 -6.40 -1.99 -22.29
C MET A 118 -5.46 -1.05 -23.07
N PRO A 119 -5.78 -0.59 -24.31
CA PRO A 119 -4.80 0.05 -25.19
C PRO A 119 -4.45 1.52 -24.88
N GLU A 120 -3.21 1.86 -25.27
CA GLU A 120 -2.72 3.06 -26.00
C GLU A 120 -2.07 4.27 -25.29
N ALA A 121 -2.17 4.47 -23.98
CA ALA A 121 -1.43 5.55 -23.32
C ALA A 121 -0.30 5.02 -22.42
N LEU A 122 0.89 5.63 -22.51
CA LEU A 122 1.95 5.42 -21.51
C LEU A 122 1.37 5.49 -20.10
N PRO A 123 1.75 4.58 -19.19
CA PRO A 123 1.21 4.61 -17.84
C PRO A 123 1.53 5.94 -17.16
N ASP A 124 0.49 6.58 -16.60
CA ASP A 124 0.64 7.80 -15.82
C ASP A 124 1.63 7.55 -14.67
N HIS A 125 2.63 8.42 -14.54
CA HIS A 125 3.63 8.39 -13.47
C HIS A 125 2.99 8.22 -12.10
N ASN A 126 1.86 8.89 -11.83
CA ASN A 126 1.19 8.78 -10.54
C ASN A 126 0.62 7.37 -10.28
N CYS A 127 0.19 6.68 -11.34
CA CYS A 127 -0.27 5.30 -11.24
C CYS A 127 0.90 4.33 -11.11
N ALA A 128 2.01 4.58 -11.82
CA ALA A 128 3.24 3.79 -11.71
C ALA A 128 3.86 3.91 -10.31
N ALA A 129 3.95 5.12 -9.76
CA ALA A 129 4.46 5.39 -8.41
C ALA A 129 3.58 4.73 -7.34
N ALA A 130 2.26 4.85 -7.45
CA ALA A 130 1.33 4.16 -6.55
C ALA A 130 1.51 2.63 -6.62
N PHE A 131 1.73 2.08 -7.81
CA PHE A 131 2.01 0.66 -7.97
C PHE A 131 3.37 0.27 -7.37
N ASP A 132 4.44 1.04 -7.58
CA ASP A 132 5.77 0.80 -6.99
C ASP A 132 5.73 0.76 -5.45
N GLU A 133 4.85 1.58 -4.84
CA GLU A 133 4.59 1.54 -3.40
C GLU A 133 3.80 0.29 -2.99
N MET A 134 2.77 -0.08 -3.76
CA MET A 134 1.78 -1.10 -3.39
C MET A 134 2.05 -2.51 -3.93
N CYS A 135 3.02 -2.72 -4.81
CA CYS A 135 3.18 -3.97 -5.58
C CYS A 135 3.40 -5.22 -4.70
N GLY A 136 3.94 -5.04 -3.49
CA GLY A 136 4.14 -6.10 -2.51
C GLY A 136 2.99 -6.30 -1.53
N ALA A 137 2.00 -5.40 -1.53
CA ALA A 137 0.93 -5.39 -0.53
C ALA A 137 -0.12 -6.47 -0.78
N ALA A 138 -0.64 -7.05 0.29
CA ALA A 138 -1.74 -8.00 0.19
C ALA A 138 -3.05 -7.33 -0.25
N SER A 139 -3.25 -6.06 0.13
CA SER A 139 -4.43 -5.26 -0.24
C SER A 139 -4.56 -5.03 -1.74
N LEU A 140 -3.45 -4.78 -2.45
CA LEU A 140 -3.45 -4.64 -3.91
C LEU A 140 -3.95 -5.90 -4.61
N ARG A 141 -3.43 -7.07 -4.23
CA ARG A 141 -3.85 -8.35 -4.82
C ARG A 141 -5.33 -8.62 -4.56
N TYR A 142 -5.76 -8.45 -3.31
CA TYR A 142 -7.16 -8.62 -2.94
C TYR A 142 -8.09 -7.69 -3.73
N HIS A 143 -7.68 -6.43 -3.90
CA HIS A 143 -8.43 -5.45 -4.66
C HIS A 143 -8.51 -5.77 -6.16
N LEU A 144 -7.40 -6.21 -6.76
CA LEU A 144 -7.36 -6.63 -8.16
C LEU A 144 -8.23 -7.86 -8.45
N VAL A 145 -8.27 -8.84 -7.54
CA VAL A 145 -9.19 -9.99 -7.64
C VAL A 145 -10.63 -9.49 -7.66
N ALA A 146 -10.99 -8.60 -6.73
CA ALA A 146 -12.34 -8.05 -6.65
C ALA A 146 -12.73 -7.23 -7.90
N LEU A 147 -11.82 -6.44 -8.46
CA LEU A 147 -12.10 -5.60 -9.63
C LEU A 147 -12.13 -6.37 -10.95
N SER A 148 -11.22 -7.32 -11.14
CA SER A 148 -11.06 -8.02 -12.42
C SER A 148 -11.89 -9.30 -12.53
N GLY A 149 -12.38 -9.84 -11.41
CA GLY A 149 -13.02 -11.16 -11.36
C GLY A 149 -12.06 -12.33 -11.63
N LYS A 150 -10.76 -12.07 -11.79
CA LYS A 150 -9.73 -13.08 -12.08
C LYS A 150 -9.30 -13.83 -10.82
N SER A 151 -8.75 -15.02 -11.01
CA SER A 151 -8.22 -15.81 -9.90
C SER A 151 -6.99 -15.15 -9.26
N GLU A 152 -6.70 -15.47 -8.00
CA GLU A 152 -5.52 -14.94 -7.29
C GLU A 152 -4.21 -15.30 -8.02
N ALA A 153 -4.15 -16.46 -8.67
CA ALA A 153 -3.01 -16.89 -9.47
C ALA A 153 -2.80 -16.00 -10.71
N GLN A 154 -3.88 -15.70 -11.44
CA GLN A 154 -3.84 -14.79 -12.59
C GLN A 154 -3.46 -13.36 -12.18
N VAL A 155 -4.06 -12.86 -11.10
CA VAL A 155 -3.72 -11.54 -10.54
C VAL A 155 -2.25 -11.50 -10.13
N SER A 156 -1.73 -12.56 -9.51
CA SER A 156 -0.32 -12.63 -9.13
C SER A 156 0.61 -12.60 -10.34
N LEU A 157 0.24 -13.24 -11.45
CA LEU A 157 0.99 -13.15 -12.70
C LEU A 157 0.96 -11.73 -13.29
N ASN A 158 -0.21 -11.08 -13.25
CA ASN A 158 -0.37 -9.71 -13.75
C ASN A 158 0.43 -8.70 -12.93
N VAL A 159 0.45 -8.83 -11.60
CA VAL A 159 1.30 -8.01 -10.73
C VAL A 159 2.78 -8.23 -11.03
N LYS A 160 3.22 -9.49 -11.26
CA LYS A 160 4.61 -9.79 -11.64
C LYS A 160 4.98 -9.16 -12.99
N ARG A 161 4.10 -9.25 -14.00
CA ARG A 161 4.28 -8.61 -15.31
C ARG A 161 4.35 -7.09 -15.18
N ALA A 162 3.45 -6.50 -14.41
CA ALA A 162 3.45 -5.07 -14.15
C ALA A 162 4.73 -4.60 -13.44
N ARG A 163 5.23 -5.38 -12.48
CA ARG A 163 6.52 -5.10 -11.83
C ARG A 163 7.69 -5.16 -12.79
N ARG A 164 7.74 -6.17 -13.66
CA ARG A 164 8.78 -6.28 -14.69
C ARG A 164 8.75 -5.08 -15.64
N TYR A 165 7.57 -4.74 -16.15
CA TYR A 165 7.39 -3.57 -17.01
C TYR A 165 7.87 -2.27 -16.34
N LEU A 166 7.53 -2.06 -15.06
CA LEU A 166 7.97 -0.88 -14.31
C LEU A 166 9.50 -0.80 -14.25
N LEU A 167 10.18 -1.92 -13.99
CA LEU A 167 11.64 -1.96 -13.90
C LEU A 167 12.31 -1.71 -15.26
N GLU A 168 11.79 -2.33 -16.32
CA GLU A 168 12.30 -2.16 -17.68
C GLU A 168 12.11 -0.73 -18.20
N ASN A 169 11.08 -0.02 -17.73
CA ASN A 169 10.72 1.32 -18.18
C ASN A 169 10.93 2.39 -17.10
N PHE A 170 11.73 2.11 -16.07
CA PHE A 170 11.85 2.98 -14.90
C PHE A 170 12.22 4.41 -15.28
N MET A 171 13.24 4.60 -16.13
CA MET A 171 13.72 5.93 -16.51
C MET A 171 12.67 6.77 -17.23
N VAL A 172 11.85 6.13 -18.07
CA VAL A 172 10.74 6.79 -18.78
C VAL A 172 9.61 7.11 -17.81
N LEU A 173 9.21 6.12 -17.00
CA LEU A 173 8.14 6.30 -16.02
C LEU A 173 8.51 7.38 -14.99
N ALA A 174 9.75 7.41 -14.51
CA ALA A 174 10.30 8.44 -13.63
C ALA A 174 10.39 9.81 -14.31
N GLY A 175 10.42 9.87 -15.65
CA GLY A 175 10.58 11.11 -16.41
C GLY A 175 12.03 11.59 -16.49
N VAL A 176 12.99 10.73 -16.20
CA VAL A 176 14.44 11.01 -16.35
C VAL A 176 14.80 11.11 -17.84
N VAL A 177 14.17 10.27 -18.67
CA VAL A 177 14.32 10.30 -20.13
C VAL A 177 12.95 10.32 -20.80
N HIS A 178 12.89 10.85 -22.02
CA HIS A 178 11.64 10.86 -22.79
C HIS A 178 11.28 9.48 -23.36
N ALA A 179 12.28 8.73 -23.85
CA ALA A 179 12.05 7.45 -24.53
C ALA A 179 13.10 6.38 -24.17
N ALA A 180 14.39 6.71 -24.24
CA ALA A 180 15.47 5.77 -23.95
C ALA A 180 16.72 6.48 -23.43
N VAL A 181 17.55 5.73 -22.71
CA VAL A 181 18.91 6.14 -22.37
C VAL A 181 19.79 5.85 -23.57
N VAL A 182 20.41 6.90 -24.13
CA VAL A 182 21.34 6.80 -25.25
C VAL A 182 22.61 7.54 -24.86
N CYS A 183 23.77 6.91 -25.01
CA CYS A 183 25.05 7.54 -24.75
C CYS A 183 25.63 8.10 -26.04
N ASN A 184 26.37 9.21 -25.93
CA ASN A 184 27.18 9.70 -27.04
C ASN A 184 28.34 8.73 -27.27
N ALA A 185 28.69 8.48 -28.53
CA ALA A 185 29.75 7.55 -28.91
C ALA A 185 31.05 7.85 -28.16
N GLY A 186 31.39 6.99 -27.20
CA GLY A 186 32.63 7.01 -26.44
C GLY A 186 33.53 5.86 -26.85
N VAL A 187 34.79 6.15 -27.18
CA VAL A 187 35.74 5.10 -27.59
C VAL A 187 36.26 4.36 -26.36
N GLY A 188 36.09 3.04 -26.32
CA GLY A 188 36.85 2.14 -25.44
C GLY A 188 36.26 1.82 -24.07
N THR A 189 35.01 2.20 -23.77
CA THR A 189 34.35 1.88 -22.49
C THR A 189 32.92 1.40 -22.68
N THR A 190 32.48 0.41 -21.92
CA THR A 190 31.06 0.02 -21.83
C THR A 190 30.24 1.20 -21.34
N GLN A 191 29.24 1.59 -22.13
CA GLN A 191 28.36 2.71 -21.83
C GLN A 191 27.03 2.23 -21.23
N LEU A 192 26.28 3.14 -20.62
CA LEU A 192 25.04 2.82 -19.90
C LEU A 192 23.94 2.27 -20.82
N ASP A 193 23.90 2.72 -22.08
CA ASP A 193 22.99 2.24 -23.11
C ASP A 193 23.35 0.85 -23.66
N ALA A 194 24.56 0.35 -23.40
CA ALA A 194 24.97 -1.02 -23.73
C ALA A 194 24.49 -2.06 -22.71
N LEU A 195 23.90 -1.63 -21.58
CA LEU A 195 23.30 -2.53 -20.60
C LEU A 195 22.05 -3.21 -21.18
N ASN A 196 21.96 -4.52 -21.03
CA ASN A 196 20.76 -5.26 -21.41
C ASN A 196 19.62 -5.04 -20.41
N GLY A 197 18.41 -5.51 -20.76
CA GLY A 197 17.22 -5.32 -19.92
C GLY A 197 17.32 -5.91 -18.51
N ASP A 198 18.04 -7.02 -18.34
CA ASP A 198 18.23 -7.65 -17.03
C ASP A 198 19.13 -6.79 -16.13
N CYS A 199 20.20 -6.22 -16.68
CA CYS A 199 21.05 -5.26 -15.98
C CYS A 199 20.24 -4.02 -15.55
N TRP A 200 19.40 -3.48 -16.45
CA TRP A 200 18.52 -2.36 -16.11
C TRP A 200 17.53 -2.71 -15.00
N CYS A 201 16.90 -3.88 -15.05
CA CYS A 201 16.02 -4.34 -13.97
C CYS A 201 16.76 -4.47 -12.64
N ALA A 202 18.00 -4.98 -12.67
CA ALA A 202 18.85 -5.14 -11.50
C ALA A 202 19.28 -3.81 -10.88
N ILE A 203 19.39 -2.73 -11.67
CA ILE A 203 19.62 -1.37 -11.16
C ILE A 203 18.31 -0.79 -10.63
N ALA A 204 17.26 -0.83 -11.45
CA ALA A 204 15.98 -0.19 -11.15
C ALA A 204 15.28 -0.75 -9.89
N GLN A 205 15.54 -2.00 -9.51
CA GLN A 205 14.97 -2.59 -8.28
C GLN A 205 15.43 -1.90 -6.99
N TYR A 206 16.54 -1.15 -7.04
CA TYR A 206 17.06 -0.36 -5.92
C TYR A 206 16.54 1.07 -5.92
N LEU A 207 15.78 1.47 -6.93
CA LEU A 207 15.24 2.80 -7.09
C LEU A 207 13.75 2.80 -6.76
N LYS A 208 13.25 3.96 -6.31
CA LYS A 208 11.83 4.22 -6.13
C LYS A 208 11.38 5.39 -6.98
N LEU A 209 10.20 5.27 -7.58
CA LEU A 209 9.62 6.38 -8.35
C LEU A 209 9.33 7.59 -7.47
N SER A 210 9.05 7.37 -6.18
CA SER A 210 8.86 8.44 -5.19
C SER A 210 10.11 9.29 -4.94
N ASP A 211 11.30 8.76 -5.26
CA ASP A 211 12.57 9.40 -4.90
C ASP A 211 13.06 10.35 -6.02
N VAL A 212 12.41 10.33 -7.19
CA VAL A 212 12.76 11.18 -8.33
C VAL A 212 11.92 12.45 -8.29
N ILE A 213 12.59 13.59 -8.07
CA ILE A 213 11.98 14.92 -8.12
C ILE A 213 11.81 15.33 -9.59
N ARG A 214 10.61 15.77 -9.95
CA ARG A 214 10.27 16.29 -11.29
C ARG A 214 10.17 17.80 -11.29
#